data_AF-A0A5S6QVC4-F1
#
_entry.id   AF-A0A5S6QVC4-F1
#
_cell.length_a   1.000
_cell.length_b   1.000
_cell.length_c   1.000
_cell.angle_alpha   90.00
_cell.angle_beta   90.00
_cell.angle_gamma   90.00
#
_symmetry.space_group_name_H-M   'P 1'
#
loop_
_entity.id
_entity.type
_entity.pdbx_description
1 polymer ?
#
loop_
_entity_poly.entity_id
_entity_poly.type
_entity_poly.pdbx_seq_one_letter_code
_entity_poly.pdbx_strand_id
1 'polypeptide(L)'
;MLSSTIWVSAAALLLITTVVGQNAQCDRTFNSFFTCLSQKASTAEAFQSLEHEFDNDHMTLIEKCFAPDSAAAQSKRQCVLDRSTIETDVLGPNGPLRGCNFCQKIAKVIHDKYFQSTSAQRQCLRKSIIQAAVDEIQPCMQNKLRDFSFRIPPIPDLDSSSDNYMELVKTSLKHRIWAKSRLDVCGQLNPDRAANTRSCMAAGFPGIYKKTCQTIKTCKESSSSSCQSRYGELQRTACSCLHEKSQEMSNKIDQLRDAIMTSTSSSECSRRVDAAAGSWKNKLLDALKECFRGDQQGLSKIPASKLVEIGCLRASQLSEAGKKELAIGFRFLRNFLDVMQDRSTRFCACQ
;
A
#
# COMPACT_ATOMS: atom_id res chain seq x y z
N MET A 1 -27.97 54.47 12.09
CA MET A 1 -28.11 52.99 11.99
C MET A 1 -27.00 52.45 11.08
N LEU A 2 -25.78 52.32 11.59
CA LEU A 2 -24.61 51.79 10.88
C LEU A 2 -23.67 51.24 11.98
N SER A 3 -23.95 50.06 12.54
CA SER A 3 -23.10 49.51 13.62
C SER A 3 -23.15 47.99 13.81
N SER A 4 -23.99 47.23 13.11
CA SER A 4 -24.18 45.80 13.41
C SER A 4 -23.47 44.84 12.44
N THR A 5 -23.18 45.26 11.21
CA THR A 5 -22.60 44.40 10.15
C THR A 5 -21.06 44.38 10.15
N ILE A 6 -20.40 45.47 10.56
CA ILE A 6 -18.94 45.58 10.57
C ILE A 6 -18.30 44.68 11.67
N TRP A 7 -18.99 44.50 12.80
CA TRP A 7 -18.52 43.66 13.91
C TRP A 7 -18.61 42.15 13.62
N VAL A 8 -19.57 41.72 12.80
CA VAL A 8 -19.71 40.31 12.39
C VAL A 8 -18.60 39.89 11.44
N SER A 9 -18.18 40.78 10.53
CA SER A 9 -17.06 40.55 9.60
C SER A 9 -15.70 40.54 10.30
N ALA A 10 -15.50 41.39 11.31
CA ALA A 10 -14.28 41.40 12.12
C ALA A 10 -14.17 40.17 13.04
N ALA A 11 -15.29 39.73 13.64
CA ALA A 11 -15.34 38.51 14.44
C ALA A 11 -15.09 37.24 13.60
N ALA A 12 -15.61 37.19 12.38
CA ALA A 12 -15.34 36.09 11.44
C ALA A 12 -13.86 36.04 11.01
N LEU A 13 -13.22 37.19 10.73
CA LEU A 13 -11.78 37.23 10.43
C LEU A 13 -10.93 36.82 11.64
N LEU A 14 -11.27 37.29 12.85
CA LEU A 14 -10.60 36.90 14.10
C LEU A 14 -10.75 35.41 14.38
N LEU A 15 -11.94 34.83 14.20
CA LEU A 15 -12.20 33.39 14.32
C LEU A 15 -11.45 32.58 13.25
N ILE A 16 -11.39 33.06 12.00
CA ILE A 16 -10.62 32.40 10.95
C ILE A 16 -9.11 32.45 11.28
N THR A 17 -8.59 33.58 11.76
CA THR A 17 -7.16 33.67 12.14
C THR A 17 -6.80 32.85 13.37
N THR A 18 -7.68 32.73 14.36
CA THR A 18 -7.45 31.89 15.54
C THR A 18 -7.60 30.40 15.21
N VAL A 19 -8.56 30.02 14.37
CA VAL A 19 -8.72 28.64 13.89
C VAL A 19 -7.55 28.24 12.98
N VAL A 20 -7.11 29.11 12.07
CA VAL A 20 -5.93 28.85 11.21
C VAL A 20 -4.64 28.82 12.06
N GLY A 21 -4.51 29.69 13.06
CA GLY A 21 -3.37 29.71 13.98
C GLY A 21 -3.30 28.48 14.89
N GLN A 22 -4.43 28.03 15.44
CA GLN A 22 -4.55 26.80 16.21
C GLN A 22 -4.31 25.56 15.33
N ASN A 23 -4.85 25.53 14.11
CA ASN A 23 -4.58 24.46 13.15
C ASN A 23 -3.09 24.39 12.81
N ALA A 24 -2.43 25.51 12.52
CA ALA A 24 -0.98 25.53 12.26
C ALA A 24 -0.12 25.09 13.45
N GLN A 25 -0.58 25.31 14.69
CA GLN A 25 0.08 24.80 15.89
C GLN A 25 -0.17 23.29 16.10
N CYS A 26 -1.39 22.83 15.82
CA CYS A 26 -1.75 21.42 15.89
C CYS A 26 -1.11 20.58 14.78
N ASP A 27 -0.98 21.12 13.57
CA ASP A 27 -0.32 20.50 12.44
C ASP A 27 1.18 20.31 12.72
N ARG A 28 1.82 21.26 13.42
CA ARG A 28 3.19 21.09 13.96
C ARG A 28 3.27 19.99 15.02
N THR A 29 2.24 19.86 15.86
CA THR A 29 2.15 18.78 16.85
C THR A 29 1.99 17.41 16.16
N PHE A 30 1.42 17.35 14.95
CA PHE A 30 1.23 16.11 14.17
C PHE A 30 2.55 15.39 13.87
N ASN A 31 3.66 16.13 13.76
CA ASN A 31 4.99 15.54 13.67
C ASN A 31 5.39 14.76 14.95
N SER A 32 5.01 15.26 16.12
CA SER A 32 5.25 14.59 17.41
C SER A 32 4.48 13.27 17.52
N PHE A 33 3.29 13.18 16.91
CA PHE A 33 2.53 11.94 16.83
C PHE A 33 3.29 10.86 16.04
N PHE A 34 3.77 11.18 14.83
CA PHE A 34 4.53 10.22 14.02
C PHE A 34 5.87 9.86 14.67
N THR A 35 6.50 10.82 15.35
CA THR A 35 7.71 10.56 16.15
C THR A 35 7.44 9.57 17.28
N CYS A 36 6.34 9.76 18.02
CA CYS A 36 5.90 8.83 19.06
C CYS A 36 5.62 7.44 18.48
N LEU A 37 4.90 7.35 17.35
CA LEU A 37 4.63 6.08 16.69
C LEU A 37 5.92 5.37 16.29
N SER A 38 6.86 6.10 15.68
CA SER A 38 8.17 5.56 15.31
C SER A 38 8.90 5.01 16.52
N GLN A 39 8.98 5.78 17.62
CA GLN A 39 9.68 5.36 18.84
C GLN A 39 9.05 4.13 19.50
N LYS A 40 7.71 4.10 19.58
CA LYS A 40 7.00 2.96 20.20
C LYS A 40 7.07 1.72 19.32
N ALA A 41 6.97 1.86 18.00
CA ALA A 41 7.03 0.74 17.07
C ALA A 41 8.47 0.25 16.80
N SER A 42 9.49 1.06 17.07
CA SER A 42 10.88 0.71 16.77
C SER A 42 11.56 -0.19 17.81
N THR A 43 10.95 -0.42 18.98
CA THR A 43 11.54 -1.39 19.93
C THR A 43 11.35 -2.82 19.40
N ALA A 44 12.34 -3.69 19.65
CA ALA A 44 12.32 -5.10 19.24
C ALA A 44 11.03 -5.83 19.66
N GLU A 45 10.63 -5.66 20.93
CA GLU A 45 9.45 -6.29 21.49
C GLU A 45 8.16 -5.75 20.88
N ALA A 46 8.02 -4.41 20.79
CA ALA A 46 6.83 -3.82 20.22
C ALA A 46 6.68 -4.16 18.73
N PHE A 47 7.77 -4.12 17.96
CA PHE A 47 7.75 -4.49 16.54
C PHE A 47 7.21 -5.90 16.34
N GLN A 48 7.82 -6.89 17.01
CA GLN A 48 7.39 -8.28 16.89
C GLN A 48 5.94 -8.46 17.35
N SER A 49 5.55 -7.83 18.46
CA SER A 49 4.20 -7.90 19.00
C SER A 49 3.14 -7.34 18.05
N LEU A 50 3.44 -6.21 17.39
CA LEU A 50 2.56 -5.58 16.39
C LEU A 50 2.52 -6.38 15.07
N GLU A 51 3.65 -6.92 14.65
CA GLU A 51 3.74 -7.73 13.43
C GLU A 51 3.03 -9.09 13.59
N HIS A 52 3.16 -9.73 14.76
CA HIS A 52 2.40 -10.93 15.10
C HIS A 52 0.90 -10.66 15.20
N GLU A 53 0.47 -9.55 15.82
CA GLU A 53 -0.93 -9.15 15.79
C GLU A 53 -1.40 -8.98 14.34
N PHE A 54 -0.65 -8.25 13.53
CA PHE A 54 -0.99 -7.96 12.15
C PHE A 54 -1.15 -9.24 11.31
N ASP A 55 -0.34 -10.27 11.56
CA ASP A 55 -0.45 -11.56 10.89
C ASP A 55 -1.56 -12.47 11.46
N ASN A 56 -1.60 -12.65 12.79
CA ASN A 56 -2.56 -13.53 13.46
C ASN A 56 -4.00 -13.09 13.24
N ASP A 57 -4.25 -11.78 13.28
CA ASP A 57 -5.56 -11.22 13.00
C ASP A 57 -5.98 -11.48 11.56
N HIS A 58 -5.03 -11.43 10.61
CA HIS A 58 -5.33 -11.78 9.22
C HIS A 58 -5.63 -13.26 9.05
N MET A 59 -4.87 -14.14 9.71
CA MET A 59 -5.12 -15.58 9.69
C MET A 59 -6.50 -15.90 10.28
N THR A 60 -6.89 -15.23 11.36
CA THR A 60 -8.25 -15.35 11.93
C THR A 60 -9.32 -14.90 10.94
N LEU A 61 -9.08 -13.82 10.18
CA LEU A 61 -9.98 -13.42 9.10
C LEU A 61 -10.06 -14.47 7.99
N ILE A 62 -8.93 -15.06 7.60
CA ILE A 62 -8.90 -16.11 6.58
C ILE A 62 -9.75 -17.31 7.04
N GLU A 63 -9.53 -17.80 8.26
CA GLU A 63 -10.26 -18.93 8.84
C GLU A 63 -11.78 -18.66 8.97
N LYS A 64 -12.17 -17.40 9.22
CA LYS A 64 -13.57 -16.98 9.32
C LYS A 64 -14.25 -16.79 7.96
N CYS A 65 -13.53 -16.24 6.99
CA CYS A 65 -14.11 -15.70 5.75
C CYS A 65 -13.86 -16.54 4.50
N PHE A 66 -12.93 -17.49 4.57
CA PHE A 66 -12.72 -18.48 3.53
C PHE A 66 -13.26 -19.84 3.98
N ALA A 67 -13.69 -20.62 3.01
CA ALA A 67 -14.01 -22.01 3.21
C ALA A 67 -12.72 -22.85 3.14
N PRO A 68 -12.53 -23.84 4.03
CA PRO A 68 -11.35 -24.71 3.99
C PRO A 68 -11.36 -25.68 2.80
N ASP A 69 -12.52 -25.92 2.18
CA ASP A 69 -12.67 -26.85 1.06
C ASP A 69 -13.88 -26.50 0.18
N SER A 70 -14.03 -27.23 -0.93
CA SER A 70 -15.10 -27.02 -1.90
C SER A 70 -16.51 -27.29 -1.36
N ALA A 71 -16.66 -28.21 -0.40
CA ALA A 71 -17.96 -28.52 0.19
C ALA A 71 -18.42 -27.39 1.11
N ALA A 72 -17.53 -26.91 1.98
CA ALA A 72 -17.76 -25.74 2.82
C ALA A 72 -17.95 -24.46 1.99
N ALA A 73 -17.28 -24.33 0.84
CA ALA A 73 -17.44 -23.20 -0.05
C ALA A 73 -18.86 -23.11 -0.65
N GLN A 74 -19.47 -24.26 -0.92
CA GLN A 74 -20.85 -24.31 -1.41
C GLN A 74 -21.85 -23.90 -0.33
N SER A 75 -21.68 -24.38 0.90
CA SER A 75 -22.61 -24.08 2.00
C SER A 75 -22.47 -22.64 2.51
N LYS A 76 -21.24 -22.17 2.70
CA LYS A 76 -20.96 -20.81 3.21
C LYS A 76 -20.98 -19.73 2.14
N ARG A 77 -21.03 -20.11 0.85
CA ARG A 77 -20.89 -19.21 -0.31
C ARG A 77 -19.64 -18.33 -0.22
N GLN A 78 -18.53 -18.94 0.16
CA GLN A 78 -17.21 -18.30 0.33
C GLN A 78 -16.18 -18.91 -0.62
N CYS A 79 -15.10 -18.18 -0.89
CA CYS A 79 -13.96 -18.70 -1.64
C CYS A 79 -13.17 -19.75 -0.84
N VAL A 80 -12.53 -20.68 -1.54
CA VAL A 80 -11.68 -21.72 -0.92
C VAL A 80 -10.29 -21.16 -0.64
N LEU A 81 -9.85 -21.29 0.61
CA LEU A 81 -8.46 -21.14 1.02
C LEU A 81 -8.22 -21.99 2.27
N ASP A 82 -7.51 -23.09 2.08
CA ASP A 82 -7.14 -24.00 3.16
C ASP A 82 -5.77 -23.62 3.75
N ARG A 83 -5.53 -24.07 4.99
CA ARG A 83 -4.28 -23.77 5.71
C ARG A 83 -3.04 -24.34 5.03
N SER A 84 -3.13 -25.50 4.39
CA SER A 84 -1.98 -26.10 3.72
C SER A 84 -1.53 -25.29 2.51
N THR A 85 -2.46 -24.69 1.76
CA THR A 85 -2.15 -23.74 0.68
C THR A 85 -1.36 -22.54 1.23
N ILE A 86 -1.81 -21.96 2.35
CA ILE A 86 -1.21 -20.75 2.92
C ILE A 86 0.26 -20.96 3.30
N GLU A 87 0.60 -22.18 3.75
CA GLU A 87 1.97 -22.52 4.14
C GLU A 87 2.92 -22.73 2.97
N THR A 88 2.40 -22.89 1.74
CA THR A 88 3.25 -23.05 0.56
C THR A 88 3.95 -21.76 0.17
N ASP A 89 5.15 -21.90 -0.41
CA ASP A 89 5.92 -20.78 -0.92
C ASP A 89 5.17 -20.06 -2.06
N VAL A 90 4.92 -18.77 -1.86
CA VAL A 90 4.24 -17.87 -2.82
C VAL A 90 5.02 -17.77 -4.13
N LEU A 91 6.34 -17.86 -4.10
CA LEU A 91 7.18 -17.84 -5.30
C LEU A 91 7.51 -19.25 -5.82
N GLY A 92 7.03 -20.28 -5.13
CA GLY A 92 7.22 -21.66 -5.49
C GLY A 92 6.41 -22.09 -6.73
N PRO A 93 6.64 -23.31 -7.23
CA PRO A 93 5.99 -23.83 -8.44
C PRO A 93 4.46 -23.93 -8.32
N ASN A 94 3.94 -24.07 -7.10
CA ASN A 94 2.51 -24.13 -6.80
C ASN A 94 1.92 -22.78 -6.35
N GLY A 95 2.73 -21.72 -6.33
CA GLY A 95 2.35 -20.38 -5.90
C GLY A 95 1.36 -19.67 -6.84
N PRO A 96 0.94 -18.44 -6.52
CA PRO A 96 0.05 -17.64 -7.37
C PRO A 96 0.57 -17.34 -8.78
N LEU A 97 1.89 -17.45 -8.98
CA LEU A 97 2.55 -17.28 -10.28
C LEU A 97 2.64 -18.59 -11.09
N ARG A 98 2.02 -19.68 -10.62
CA ARG A 98 1.98 -20.96 -11.34
C ARG A 98 1.50 -20.75 -12.77
N GLY A 99 2.22 -21.32 -13.73
CA GLY A 99 1.92 -21.17 -15.15
C GLY A 99 2.56 -19.94 -15.80
N CYS A 100 3.33 -19.13 -15.07
CA CYS A 100 4.23 -18.12 -15.64
C CYS A 100 5.65 -18.28 -15.08
N ASN A 101 6.43 -19.19 -15.66
CA ASN A 101 7.82 -19.46 -15.22
C ASN A 101 8.71 -18.20 -15.31
N PHE A 102 8.47 -17.37 -16.32
CA PHE A 102 9.16 -16.09 -16.47
C PHE A 102 8.83 -15.13 -15.31
N CYS A 103 7.56 -15.01 -14.94
CA CYS A 103 7.12 -14.17 -13.82
C CYS A 103 7.72 -14.64 -12.50
N GLN A 104 7.76 -15.96 -12.26
CA GLN A 104 8.39 -16.53 -11.06
C GLN A 104 9.87 -16.14 -10.96
N LYS A 105 10.62 -16.22 -12.07
CA LYS A 105 12.03 -15.80 -12.11
C LYS A 105 12.19 -14.31 -11.78
N ILE A 106 11.38 -13.44 -12.38
CA ILE A 106 11.43 -12.00 -12.09
C ILE A 106 11.07 -11.71 -10.64
N ALA A 107 9.97 -12.28 -10.14
CA ALA A 107 9.53 -12.08 -8.78
C ALA A 107 10.58 -12.55 -7.77
N LYS A 108 11.24 -13.69 -8.05
CA LYS A 108 12.36 -14.18 -7.25
C LYS A 108 13.54 -13.21 -7.26
N VAL A 109 13.91 -12.66 -8.41
CA VAL A 109 15.00 -11.65 -8.48
C VAL A 109 14.66 -10.41 -7.67
N ILE A 110 13.43 -9.89 -7.76
CA ILE A 110 12.99 -8.71 -7.00
C ILE A 110 12.95 -9.01 -5.50
N HIS A 111 12.40 -10.16 -5.13
CA HIS A 111 12.37 -10.65 -3.75
C HIS A 111 13.79 -10.75 -3.19
N ASP A 112 14.66 -11.52 -3.84
CA ASP A 112 16.02 -11.74 -3.39
C ASP A 112 16.79 -10.42 -3.34
N LYS A 113 16.58 -9.52 -4.31
CA LYS A 113 17.16 -8.18 -4.29
C LYS A 113 16.77 -7.44 -3.01
N TYR A 114 15.48 -7.28 -2.71
CA TYR A 114 15.05 -6.52 -1.53
C TYR A 114 15.48 -7.19 -0.22
N PHE A 115 15.21 -8.49 -0.06
CA PHE A 115 15.44 -9.19 1.19
C PHE A 115 16.91 -9.48 1.48
N GLN A 116 17.78 -9.57 0.45
CA GLN A 116 19.23 -9.76 0.63
C GLN A 116 20.02 -8.45 0.60
N SER A 117 19.36 -7.30 0.39
CA SER A 117 20.01 -5.99 0.46
C SER A 117 20.56 -5.68 1.86
N THR A 118 21.40 -4.66 1.96
CA THR A 118 21.80 -4.13 3.28
C THR A 118 20.64 -3.37 3.94
N SER A 119 20.67 -3.25 5.28
CA SER A 119 19.67 -2.45 6.01
C SER A 119 19.63 -0.99 5.53
N ALA A 120 20.78 -0.38 5.22
CA ALA A 120 20.85 0.98 4.69
C ALA A 120 20.11 1.12 3.35
N GLN A 121 20.27 0.17 2.43
CA GLN A 121 19.57 0.18 1.14
C GLN A 121 18.05 0.00 1.31
N ARG A 122 17.62 -0.90 2.21
CA ARG A 122 16.19 -1.08 2.51
C ARG A 122 15.58 0.17 3.17
N GLN A 123 16.26 0.77 4.14
CA GLN A 123 15.85 2.04 4.75
C GLN A 123 15.73 3.16 3.72
N CYS A 124 16.71 3.28 2.82
CA CYS A 124 16.63 4.25 1.73
C CYS A 124 15.36 4.03 0.91
N LEU A 125 15.12 2.79 0.45
CA LEU A 125 13.96 2.49 -0.38
C LEU A 125 12.63 2.78 0.34
N ARG A 126 12.51 2.38 1.62
CA ARG A 126 11.33 2.69 2.44
C ARG A 126 11.10 4.19 2.55
N LYS A 127 12.15 4.99 2.82
CA LYS A 127 12.03 6.46 2.89
C LYS A 127 11.58 7.06 1.56
N SER A 128 12.14 6.62 0.43
CA SER A 128 11.72 7.08 -0.89
C SER A 128 10.25 6.73 -1.19
N ILE A 129 9.80 5.53 -0.82
CA ILE A 129 8.41 5.10 -0.99
C ILE A 129 7.46 5.94 -0.11
N ILE A 130 7.82 6.15 1.16
CA ILE A 130 7.04 6.97 2.10
C ILE A 130 6.91 8.41 1.56
N GLN A 131 8.02 9.01 1.10
CA GLN A 131 7.98 10.36 0.54
C GLN A 131 7.13 10.42 -0.72
N ALA A 132 7.25 9.45 -1.63
CA ALA A 132 6.41 9.38 -2.81
C ALA A 132 4.93 9.28 -2.43
N ALA A 133 4.57 8.47 -1.43
CA ALA A 133 3.19 8.36 -0.95
C ALA A 133 2.69 9.71 -0.40
N VAL A 134 3.50 10.41 0.39
CA VAL A 134 3.19 11.76 0.92
C VAL A 134 2.91 12.73 -0.23
N ASP A 135 3.79 12.79 -1.23
CA ASP A 135 3.64 13.68 -2.39
C ASP A 135 2.34 13.40 -3.16
N GLU A 136 1.95 12.13 -3.30
CA GLU A 136 0.73 11.73 -4.02
C GLU A 136 -0.55 12.05 -3.23
N ILE A 137 -0.55 11.93 -1.90
CA ILE A 137 -1.75 12.24 -1.08
C ILE A 137 -1.86 13.71 -0.69
N GLN A 138 -0.77 14.50 -0.75
CA GLN A 138 -0.74 15.90 -0.34
C GLN A 138 -1.82 16.76 -1.01
N PRO A 139 -2.05 16.70 -2.34
CA PRO A 139 -3.11 17.46 -2.99
C PRO A 139 -4.51 17.01 -2.55
N CYS A 140 -4.70 15.70 -2.36
CA CYS A 140 -5.96 15.16 -1.87
C CYS A 140 -6.29 15.68 -0.46
N MET A 141 -5.31 15.69 0.43
CA MET A 141 -5.49 16.21 1.79
C MET A 141 -5.84 17.70 1.78
N GLN A 142 -5.11 18.52 1.02
CA GLN A 142 -5.39 19.95 0.90
C GLN A 142 -6.81 20.23 0.41
N ASN A 143 -7.26 19.49 -0.60
CA ASN A 143 -8.60 19.61 -1.16
C ASN A 143 -9.69 19.23 -0.15
N LYS A 144 -9.55 18.09 0.53
CA LYS A 144 -10.56 17.61 1.48
C LYS A 144 -10.61 18.45 2.77
N LEU A 145 -9.46 18.95 3.23
CA LEU A 145 -9.37 19.86 4.38
C LEU A 145 -9.80 21.29 4.04
N ARG A 146 -9.91 21.63 2.74
CA ARG A 146 -10.05 23.01 2.24
C ARG A 146 -8.96 23.95 2.77
N ASP A 147 -7.76 23.40 2.93
CA ASP A 147 -6.59 24.07 3.48
C ASP A 147 -5.38 23.80 2.59
N PHE A 148 -5.14 24.70 1.64
CA PHE A 148 -4.01 24.61 0.71
C PHE A 148 -2.67 24.98 1.36
N SER A 149 -2.70 25.52 2.58
CA SER A 149 -1.48 25.81 3.35
C SER A 149 -0.98 24.57 4.09
N PHE A 150 -1.86 23.59 4.36
CA PHE A 150 -1.50 22.34 5.00
C PHE A 150 -0.35 21.62 4.26
N ARG A 151 0.62 21.15 5.04
CA ARG A 151 1.72 20.32 4.59
C ARG A 151 1.79 19.10 5.49
N ILE A 152 1.82 17.92 4.87
CA ILE A 152 2.03 16.68 5.60
C ILE A 152 3.44 16.75 6.19
N PRO A 153 3.62 16.56 7.51
CA PRO A 153 4.94 16.59 8.10
C PRO A 153 5.76 15.40 7.59
N PRO A 154 7.11 15.48 7.65
CA PRO A 154 7.97 14.35 7.32
C PRO A 154 7.56 13.10 8.12
N ILE A 155 7.31 12.00 7.43
CA ILE A 155 6.94 10.73 8.05
C ILE A 155 8.23 9.92 8.30
N PRO A 156 8.53 9.52 9.55
CA PRO A 156 9.69 8.69 9.85
C PRO A 156 9.53 7.26 9.30
N ASP A 157 10.63 6.52 9.20
CA ASP A 157 10.58 5.09 8.86
C ASP A 157 9.98 4.28 10.02
N LEU A 158 8.65 4.10 9.97
CA LEU A 158 7.87 3.34 10.94
C LEU A 158 8.17 1.83 10.91
N ASP A 159 8.96 1.36 9.94
CA ASP A 159 9.27 -0.05 9.72
C ASP A 159 10.78 -0.33 9.82
N SER A 160 11.54 0.60 10.40
CA SER A 160 13.01 0.49 10.53
C SER A 160 13.45 -0.79 11.24
N SER A 161 12.70 -1.24 12.25
CA SER A 161 13.00 -2.47 13.00
C SER A 161 12.74 -3.74 12.20
N SER A 162 12.01 -3.68 11.08
CA SER A 162 11.79 -4.84 10.20
C SER A 162 13.07 -5.46 9.70
N ASP A 163 14.16 -4.68 9.59
CA ASP A 163 15.45 -5.14 9.10
C ASP A 163 16.05 -6.27 9.96
N ASN A 164 15.67 -6.34 11.24
CA ASN A 164 16.10 -7.39 12.17
C ASN A 164 15.13 -8.59 12.23
N TYR A 165 13.95 -8.47 11.63
CA TYR A 165 12.85 -9.43 11.75
C TYR A 165 12.26 -9.79 10.36
N MET A 166 13.12 -9.88 9.35
CA MET A 166 12.68 -10.03 7.97
C MET A 166 11.88 -11.29 7.71
N GLU A 167 12.17 -12.41 8.40
CA GLU A 167 11.39 -13.66 8.27
C GLU A 167 9.97 -13.52 8.82
N LEU A 168 9.79 -12.73 9.89
CA LEU A 168 8.46 -12.43 10.43
C LEU A 168 7.65 -11.60 9.41
N VAL A 169 8.28 -10.59 8.80
CA VAL A 169 7.64 -9.77 7.76
C VAL A 169 7.30 -10.61 6.52
N LYS A 170 8.21 -11.48 6.07
CA LYS A 170 7.95 -12.40 4.94
C LYS A 170 6.74 -13.28 5.21
N THR A 171 6.64 -13.84 6.42
CA THR A 171 5.51 -14.69 6.82
C THR A 171 4.19 -13.92 6.80
N SER A 172 4.16 -12.70 7.36
CA SER A 172 2.96 -11.86 7.33
C SER A 172 2.51 -11.51 5.91
N LEU A 173 3.46 -11.16 5.04
CA LEU A 173 3.17 -10.87 3.62
C LEU A 173 2.67 -12.13 2.89
N LYS A 174 3.26 -13.31 3.17
CA LYS A 174 2.89 -14.59 2.56
C LYS A 174 1.40 -14.87 2.70
N HIS A 175 0.87 -14.82 3.92
CA HIS A 175 -0.53 -15.13 4.21
C HIS A 175 -1.49 -14.20 3.47
N ARG A 176 -1.16 -12.90 3.43
CA ARG A 176 -1.96 -11.87 2.76
C ARG A 176 -1.94 -12.00 1.24
N ILE A 177 -0.77 -12.29 0.66
CA ILE A 177 -0.65 -12.53 -0.78
C ILE A 177 -1.49 -13.75 -1.19
N TRP A 178 -1.48 -14.83 -0.39
CA TRP A 178 -2.33 -16.00 -0.65
C TRP A 178 -3.82 -15.66 -0.61
N ALA A 179 -4.28 -14.94 0.40
CA ALA A 179 -5.67 -14.52 0.53
C ALA A 179 -6.13 -13.69 -0.68
N LYS A 180 -5.36 -12.66 -1.07
CA LYS A 180 -5.65 -11.81 -2.24
C LYS A 180 -5.64 -12.61 -3.54
N SER A 181 -4.64 -13.46 -3.73
CA SER A 181 -4.51 -14.29 -4.93
C SER A 181 -5.68 -15.28 -5.08
N ARG A 182 -6.15 -15.88 -3.98
CA ARG A 182 -7.31 -16.78 -4.00
C ARG A 182 -8.61 -16.03 -4.23
N LEU A 183 -8.79 -14.86 -3.64
CA LEU A 183 -9.93 -13.99 -3.92
C LEU A 183 -10.01 -13.60 -5.40
N ASP A 184 -8.87 -13.31 -6.02
CA ASP A 184 -8.82 -12.96 -7.43
C ASP A 184 -9.20 -14.11 -8.35
N VAL A 185 -8.62 -15.30 -8.14
CA VAL A 185 -8.97 -16.50 -8.91
C VAL A 185 -10.43 -16.86 -8.69
N CYS A 186 -10.89 -16.82 -7.44
CA CYS A 186 -12.29 -17.05 -7.09
C CYS A 186 -13.21 -16.04 -7.79
N GLY A 187 -12.83 -14.76 -7.86
CA GLY A 187 -13.64 -13.73 -8.53
C GLY A 187 -13.81 -13.95 -10.03
N GLN A 188 -12.89 -14.65 -10.68
CA GLN A 188 -13.01 -15.03 -12.09
C GLN A 188 -13.92 -16.24 -12.30
N LEU A 189 -13.94 -17.17 -11.33
CA LEU A 189 -14.67 -18.44 -11.45
C LEU A 189 -16.07 -18.37 -10.81
N ASN A 190 -16.22 -17.59 -9.75
CA ASN A 190 -17.44 -17.45 -8.96
C ASN A 190 -17.48 -16.04 -8.31
N PRO A 191 -17.95 -15.02 -9.06
CA PRO A 191 -17.98 -13.63 -8.60
C PRO A 191 -18.75 -13.42 -7.28
N ASP A 192 -19.86 -14.14 -7.09
CA ASP A 192 -20.70 -14.02 -5.88
C ASP A 192 -19.96 -14.50 -4.63
N ARG A 193 -19.27 -15.65 -4.70
CA ARG A 193 -18.45 -16.13 -3.58
C ARG A 193 -17.32 -15.16 -3.25
N ALA A 194 -16.68 -14.58 -4.27
CA ALA A 194 -15.64 -13.59 -4.08
C ALA A 194 -16.18 -12.30 -3.45
N ALA A 195 -17.35 -11.82 -3.87
CA ALA A 195 -18.01 -10.68 -3.25
C ALA A 195 -18.34 -10.94 -1.77
N ASN A 196 -18.91 -12.12 -1.46
CA ASN A 196 -19.22 -12.52 -0.09
C ASN A 196 -17.97 -12.63 0.79
N THR A 197 -16.91 -13.29 0.32
CA THR A 197 -15.65 -13.38 1.07
C THR A 197 -15.02 -12.01 1.25
N ARG A 198 -14.99 -11.13 0.23
CA ARG A 198 -14.51 -9.74 0.39
C ARG A 198 -15.31 -8.98 1.43
N SER A 199 -16.64 -9.08 1.41
CA SER A 199 -17.51 -8.44 2.40
C SER A 199 -17.23 -8.95 3.82
N CYS A 200 -17.01 -10.26 3.99
CA CYS A 200 -16.63 -10.83 5.28
C CYS A 200 -15.27 -10.30 5.77
N MET A 201 -14.26 -10.31 4.89
CA MET A 201 -12.91 -9.80 5.22
C MET A 201 -12.94 -8.33 5.61
N ALA A 202 -13.74 -7.51 4.90
CA ALA A 202 -13.90 -6.08 5.17
C ALA A 202 -14.65 -5.80 6.49
N ALA A 203 -15.58 -6.67 6.89
CA ALA A 203 -16.34 -6.52 8.14
C ALA A 203 -15.46 -6.71 9.39
N GLY A 204 -14.36 -7.46 9.29
CA GLY A 204 -13.44 -7.65 10.40
C GLY A 204 -13.98 -8.53 11.54
N PHE A 205 -13.43 -8.34 12.73
CA PHE A 205 -13.95 -8.89 13.98
C PHE A 205 -13.63 -7.95 15.17
N PRO A 206 -14.40 -8.03 16.28
CA PRO A 206 -14.13 -7.21 17.46
C PRO A 206 -12.74 -7.44 18.03
N GLY A 207 -11.96 -6.38 18.21
CA GLY A 207 -10.61 -6.45 18.76
C GLY A 207 -9.50 -6.70 17.73
N ILE A 208 -9.80 -6.69 16.43
CA ILE A 208 -8.79 -6.67 15.38
C ILE A 208 -7.86 -5.46 15.55
N TYR A 209 -6.56 -5.66 15.43
CA TYR A 209 -5.50 -4.67 15.56
C TYR A 209 -5.47 -3.93 16.92
N LYS A 210 -5.89 -4.60 17.99
CA LYS A 210 -6.03 -4.01 19.34
C LYS A 210 -4.79 -3.27 19.81
N LYS A 211 -3.60 -3.89 19.78
CA LYS A 211 -2.32 -3.31 20.21
C LYS A 211 -1.89 -2.16 19.30
N THR A 212 -2.10 -2.31 17.99
CA THR A 212 -1.87 -1.23 17.02
C THR A 212 -2.72 -0.01 17.37
N CYS A 213 -4.01 -0.20 17.63
CA CYS A 213 -4.92 0.88 18.01
C CYS A 213 -4.60 1.47 19.39
N GLN A 214 -4.18 0.67 20.36
CA GLN A 214 -3.69 1.15 21.65
C GLN A 214 -2.43 2.03 21.50
N THR A 215 -1.49 1.63 20.64
CA THR A 215 -0.28 2.40 20.36
C THR A 215 -0.61 3.75 19.74
N ILE A 216 -1.50 3.76 18.75
CA ILE A 216 -2.00 4.99 18.11
C ILE A 216 -2.71 5.89 19.11
N LYS A 217 -3.61 5.33 19.92
CA LYS A 217 -4.32 6.07 20.96
C LYS A 217 -3.36 6.73 21.94
N THR A 218 -2.37 5.98 22.44
CA THR A 218 -1.36 6.49 23.37
C THR A 218 -0.57 7.66 22.77
N CYS A 219 -0.17 7.56 21.48
CA CYS A 219 0.55 8.65 20.82
C CYS A 219 -0.30 9.88 20.51
N LYS A 220 -1.61 9.69 20.29
CA LYS A 220 -2.56 10.81 20.20
C LYS A 220 -2.72 11.50 21.55
N GLU A 221 -2.83 10.73 22.64
CA GLU A 221 -3.00 11.25 23.99
C GLU A 221 -1.75 11.94 24.53
N SER A 222 -0.55 11.54 24.09
CA SER A 222 0.70 12.26 24.40
C SER A 222 0.83 13.60 23.66
N SER A 223 -0.07 13.88 22.72
CA SER A 223 -0.14 15.17 22.01
C SER A 223 -1.09 16.13 22.75
N SER A 224 -0.97 17.44 22.51
CA SER A 224 -1.83 18.44 23.16
C SER A 224 -3.32 18.08 23.06
N SER A 225 -4.03 18.07 24.20
CA SER A 225 -5.48 17.79 24.28
C SER A 225 -6.29 18.75 23.40
N SER A 226 -5.82 20.00 23.26
CA SER A 226 -6.42 21.03 22.40
C SER A 226 -6.43 20.66 20.90
N CYS A 227 -5.59 19.71 20.47
CA CYS A 227 -5.43 19.34 19.07
C CYS A 227 -6.17 18.07 18.68
N GLN A 228 -6.80 17.34 19.63
CA GLN A 228 -7.39 16.03 19.39
C GLN A 228 -8.43 16.02 18.25
N SER A 229 -9.25 17.06 18.14
CA SER A 229 -10.24 17.18 17.05
C SER A 229 -9.55 17.29 15.68
N ARG A 230 -8.54 18.16 15.57
CA ARG A 230 -7.73 18.32 14.34
C ARG A 230 -6.99 17.02 13.99
N TYR A 231 -6.47 16.29 14.98
CA TYR A 231 -5.87 14.96 14.77
C TYR A 231 -6.86 13.97 14.14
N GLY A 232 -8.07 13.88 14.69
CA GLY A 232 -9.11 12.99 14.19
C GLY A 232 -9.54 13.35 12.76
N GLU A 233 -9.57 14.64 12.41
CA GLU A 233 -9.80 15.10 11.05
C GLU A 233 -8.64 14.72 10.12
N LEU A 234 -7.39 15.05 10.48
CA LEU A 234 -6.21 14.77 9.67
C LEU A 234 -6.03 13.27 9.41
N GLN A 235 -6.21 12.42 10.42
CA GLN A 235 -6.08 10.96 10.25
C GLN A 235 -7.17 10.42 9.33
N ARG A 236 -8.45 10.80 9.53
CA ARG A 236 -9.54 10.35 8.65
C ARG A 236 -9.31 10.78 7.21
N THR A 237 -8.92 12.04 7.00
CA THR A 237 -8.61 12.58 5.68
C THR A 237 -7.41 11.88 5.04
N ALA A 238 -6.31 11.68 5.77
CA ALA A 238 -5.13 10.99 5.28
C ALA A 238 -5.46 9.55 4.83
N CYS A 239 -6.22 8.83 5.64
CA CYS A 239 -6.63 7.46 5.33
C CYS A 239 -7.61 7.38 4.14
N SER A 240 -8.54 8.32 4.02
CA SER A 240 -9.39 8.43 2.83
C SER A 240 -8.55 8.70 1.58
N CYS A 241 -7.58 9.62 1.64
CA CYS A 241 -6.69 9.92 0.52
C CYS A 241 -5.77 8.75 0.15
N LEU A 242 -5.23 8.03 1.13
CA LEU A 242 -4.44 6.82 0.90
C LEU A 242 -5.28 5.73 0.21
N HIS A 243 -6.53 5.56 0.63
CA HIS A 243 -7.45 4.61 0.00
C HIS A 243 -7.78 5.02 -1.45
N GLU A 244 -8.04 6.29 -1.72
CA GLU A 244 -8.27 6.79 -3.08
C GLU A 244 -7.05 6.59 -3.98
N LYS A 245 -5.86 6.98 -3.52
CA LYS A 245 -4.62 6.85 -4.29
C LYS A 245 -4.20 5.41 -4.53
N SER A 246 -4.56 4.52 -3.62
CA SER A 246 -4.48 3.09 -3.81
C SER A 246 -5.34 2.59 -4.97
N GLN A 247 -6.62 2.95 -4.98
CA GLN A 247 -7.53 2.53 -6.05
C GLN A 247 -7.05 3.08 -7.40
N GLU A 248 -6.56 4.33 -7.42
CA GLU A 248 -5.90 4.90 -8.60
C GLU A 248 -4.68 4.08 -9.03
N MET A 249 -3.82 3.66 -8.09
CA MET A 249 -2.65 2.84 -8.41
C MET A 249 -3.04 1.48 -9.00
N SER A 250 -4.01 0.79 -8.40
CA SER A 250 -4.50 -0.50 -8.91
C SER A 250 -5.11 -0.34 -10.32
N ASN A 251 -5.84 0.75 -10.57
CA ASN A 251 -6.33 1.09 -11.90
C ASN A 251 -5.18 1.36 -12.89
N LYS A 252 -4.09 2.02 -12.48
CA LYS A 252 -2.91 2.21 -13.34
C LYS A 252 -2.24 0.88 -13.70
N ILE A 253 -2.16 -0.08 -12.77
CA ILE A 253 -1.63 -1.41 -13.05
C ILE A 253 -2.50 -2.15 -14.08
N ASP A 254 -3.83 -2.06 -13.95
CA ASP A 254 -4.75 -2.65 -14.92
C ASP A 254 -4.64 -1.97 -16.30
N GLN A 255 -4.49 -0.63 -16.35
CA GLN A 255 -4.23 0.10 -17.60
C GLN A 255 -2.88 -0.28 -18.24
N LEU A 256 -1.83 -0.50 -17.43
CA LEU A 256 -0.54 -0.97 -17.90
C LEU A 256 -0.63 -2.37 -18.49
N ARG A 257 -1.33 -3.27 -17.80
CA ARG A 257 -1.65 -4.60 -18.32
C ARG A 257 -2.35 -4.48 -19.68
N ASP A 258 -3.42 -3.69 -19.76
CA ASP A 258 -4.19 -3.55 -20.99
C ASP A 258 -3.37 -2.90 -22.11
N ALA A 259 -2.50 -1.94 -21.80
CA ALA A 259 -1.56 -1.35 -22.74
C ALA A 259 -0.64 -2.42 -23.35
N ILE A 260 -0.06 -3.29 -22.52
CA ILE A 260 0.85 -4.35 -22.97
C ILE A 260 0.10 -5.45 -23.74
N MET A 261 -1.10 -5.81 -23.29
CA MET A 261 -1.81 -6.98 -23.78
C MET A 261 -2.57 -6.73 -25.09
N THR A 262 -3.04 -5.50 -25.32
CA THR A 262 -3.89 -5.18 -26.48
C THR A 262 -3.22 -4.31 -27.53
N SER A 263 -2.03 -3.77 -27.28
CA SER A 263 -1.30 -2.99 -28.29
C SER A 263 -0.81 -3.89 -29.43
N THR A 264 -0.95 -3.38 -30.65
CA THR A 264 -0.54 -4.10 -31.87
C THR A 264 0.83 -3.67 -32.38
N SER A 265 1.37 -2.57 -31.84
CA SER A 265 2.68 -2.04 -32.18
C SER A 265 3.43 -1.54 -30.94
N SER A 266 4.76 -1.51 -31.01
CA SER A 266 5.60 -0.99 -29.94
C SER A 266 5.31 0.48 -29.63
N SER A 267 5.05 1.31 -30.65
CA SER A 267 4.76 2.74 -30.48
C SER A 267 3.43 2.99 -29.78
N GLU A 268 2.40 2.22 -30.12
CA GLU A 268 1.11 2.28 -29.45
C GLU A 268 1.24 1.88 -27.98
N CYS A 269 1.95 0.77 -27.71
CA CYS A 269 2.22 0.31 -26.36
C CYS A 269 2.96 1.38 -25.55
N SER A 270 4.05 1.95 -26.07
CA SER A 270 4.83 2.95 -25.34
C SER A 270 3.98 4.17 -24.99
N ARG A 271 3.17 4.67 -25.93
CA ARG A 271 2.25 5.80 -25.67
C ARG A 271 1.23 5.47 -24.56
N ARG A 272 0.66 4.27 -24.57
CA ARG A 272 -0.35 3.84 -23.58
C ARG A 272 0.28 3.57 -22.21
N VAL A 273 1.46 2.97 -22.18
CA VAL A 273 2.25 2.80 -20.94
C VAL A 273 2.61 4.15 -20.34
N ASP A 274 3.02 5.11 -21.17
CA ASP A 274 3.36 6.46 -20.72
C ASP A 274 2.14 7.20 -20.18
N ALA A 275 0.97 7.04 -20.81
CA ALA A 275 -0.28 7.59 -20.31
C ALA A 275 -0.69 6.98 -18.95
N ALA A 276 -0.50 5.67 -18.76
CA ALA A 276 -0.89 4.98 -17.53
C ALA A 276 0.09 5.23 -16.36
N ALA A 277 1.40 5.06 -16.60
CA ALA A 277 2.41 5.23 -15.56
C ALA A 277 2.77 6.69 -15.30
N GLY A 278 2.74 7.54 -16.32
CA GLY A 278 3.11 8.96 -16.20
C GLY A 278 4.50 9.15 -15.60
N SER A 279 4.62 10.11 -14.68
CA SER A 279 5.87 10.44 -13.97
C SER A 279 6.26 9.42 -12.89
N TRP A 280 5.34 8.54 -12.48
CA TRP A 280 5.59 7.56 -11.41
C TRP A 280 6.73 6.59 -11.75
N LYS A 281 6.82 6.15 -13.01
CA LYS A 281 7.92 5.26 -13.47
C LYS A 281 9.30 5.88 -13.25
N ASN A 282 9.42 7.19 -13.41
CA ASN A 282 10.68 7.90 -13.22
C ASN A 282 11.02 7.99 -11.73
N LYS A 283 10.05 8.42 -10.90
CA LYS A 283 10.21 8.47 -9.43
C LYS A 283 10.69 7.12 -8.86
N LEU A 284 10.07 6.02 -9.29
CA LEU A 284 10.45 4.67 -8.86
C LEU A 284 11.88 4.30 -9.28
N LEU A 285 12.23 4.55 -10.54
CA LEU A 285 13.57 4.22 -11.05
C LEU A 285 14.66 5.09 -10.41
N ASP A 286 14.38 6.36 -10.15
CA ASP A 286 15.32 7.25 -9.49
C ASP A 286 15.55 6.83 -8.03
N ALA A 287 14.49 6.44 -7.31
CA ALA A 287 14.61 5.85 -5.97
C ALA A 287 15.43 4.56 -5.98
N LEU A 288 15.19 3.64 -6.93
CA LEU A 288 16.00 2.43 -7.07
C LEU A 288 17.46 2.74 -7.38
N LYS A 289 17.73 3.69 -8.27
CA LYS A 289 19.09 4.13 -8.61
C LYS A 289 19.80 4.69 -7.40
N GLU A 290 19.13 5.54 -6.62
CA GLU A 290 19.69 6.19 -5.44
C GLU A 290 19.97 5.18 -4.32
N CYS A 291 19.02 4.29 -4.05
CA CYS A 291 19.14 3.36 -2.94
C CYS A 291 20.06 2.17 -3.23
N PHE A 292 20.29 1.83 -4.50
CA PHE A 292 21.18 0.76 -4.93
C PHE A 292 22.45 1.28 -5.64
N ARG A 293 22.88 2.52 -5.36
CA ARG A 293 24.14 3.07 -5.90
C ARG A 293 25.31 2.13 -5.55
N GLY A 294 26.06 1.71 -6.56
CA GLY A 294 27.23 0.82 -6.41
C GLY A 294 27.00 -0.64 -6.80
N ASP A 295 25.74 -1.09 -6.92
CA ASP A 295 25.46 -2.39 -7.54
C ASP A 295 25.73 -2.33 -9.04
N GLN A 296 26.68 -3.12 -9.52
CA GLN A 296 27.10 -3.17 -10.93
C GLN A 296 26.04 -3.71 -11.90
N GLN A 297 24.81 -3.98 -11.44
CA GLN A 297 23.77 -4.61 -12.26
C GLN A 297 22.79 -3.61 -12.91
N GLY A 298 22.99 -3.41 -14.21
CA GLY A 298 21.97 -3.27 -15.28
C GLY A 298 20.92 -2.16 -15.18
N LEU A 299 19.94 -2.30 -14.29
CA LEU A 299 18.68 -1.53 -14.35
C LEU A 299 18.85 -0.05 -13.98
N SER A 300 19.80 0.27 -13.10
CA SER A 300 20.09 1.64 -12.67
C SER A 300 20.72 2.51 -13.77
N LYS A 301 21.27 1.88 -14.83
CA LYS A 301 21.90 2.57 -15.96
C LYS A 301 20.96 2.78 -17.15
N ILE A 302 19.79 2.12 -17.16
CA ILE A 302 18.86 2.19 -18.29
C ILE A 302 17.83 3.30 -18.00
N PRO A 303 17.65 4.28 -18.91
CA PRO A 303 16.56 5.26 -18.79
C PRO A 303 15.19 4.58 -18.75
N ALA A 304 14.25 5.16 -17.99
CA ALA A 304 12.87 4.65 -17.89
C ALA A 304 12.19 4.48 -19.24
N SER A 305 12.39 5.45 -20.13
CA SER A 305 11.87 5.43 -21.50
C SER A 305 12.40 4.24 -22.31
N LYS A 306 13.68 3.91 -22.16
CA LYS A 306 14.30 2.76 -22.82
C LYS A 306 13.78 1.42 -22.28
N LEU A 307 13.49 1.34 -20.97
CA LEU A 307 12.84 0.15 -20.40
C LEU A 307 11.42 -0.04 -20.97
N VAL A 308 10.66 1.05 -21.11
CA VAL A 308 9.32 1.01 -21.73
C VAL A 308 9.41 0.60 -23.19
N GLU A 309 10.33 1.18 -23.96
CA GLU A 309 10.54 0.84 -25.38
C GLU A 309 10.88 -0.64 -25.57
N ILE A 310 11.86 -1.15 -24.83
CA ILE A 310 12.27 -2.57 -24.89
C ILE A 310 11.12 -3.49 -24.45
N GLY A 311 10.43 -3.12 -23.38
CA GLY A 311 9.29 -3.87 -22.86
C GLY A 311 8.14 -3.93 -23.87
N CYS A 312 7.82 -2.81 -24.50
CA CYS A 312 6.75 -2.71 -25.48
C CYS A 312 7.08 -3.40 -26.81
N LEU A 313 8.33 -3.34 -27.26
CA LEU A 313 8.77 -4.11 -28.42
C LEU A 313 8.56 -5.60 -28.17
N ARG A 314 9.03 -6.10 -27.03
CA ARG A 314 8.83 -7.51 -26.65
C ARG A 314 7.36 -7.86 -26.49
N ALA A 315 6.57 -6.99 -25.86
CA ALA A 315 5.13 -7.18 -25.67
C ALA A 315 4.39 -7.36 -26.99
N SER A 316 4.68 -6.53 -27.99
CA SER A 316 4.07 -6.59 -29.32
C SER A 316 4.40 -7.88 -30.08
N GLN A 317 5.46 -8.59 -29.68
CA GLN A 317 5.90 -9.85 -30.27
C GLN A 317 5.46 -11.08 -29.46
N LEU A 318 4.72 -10.90 -28.37
CA LEU A 318 4.27 -12.02 -27.54
C LEU A 318 3.20 -12.84 -28.25
N SER A 319 3.36 -14.16 -28.18
CA SER A 319 2.30 -15.11 -28.50
C SER A 319 1.13 -14.97 -27.53
N GLU A 320 -0.04 -15.48 -27.91
CA GLU A 320 -1.21 -15.53 -27.03
C GLU A 320 -0.96 -16.31 -25.73
N ALA A 321 -0.11 -17.34 -25.78
CA ALA A 321 0.36 -18.03 -24.58
C ALA A 321 1.19 -17.09 -23.69
N GLY A 322 2.14 -16.35 -24.26
CA GLY A 322 2.96 -15.38 -23.51
C GLY A 322 2.13 -14.24 -22.89
N LYS A 323 1.08 -13.78 -23.57
CA LYS A 323 0.11 -12.83 -23.01
C LYS A 323 -0.62 -13.42 -21.79
N LYS A 324 -1.11 -14.66 -21.88
CA LYS A 324 -1.75 -15.35 -20.73
C LYS A 324 -0.80 -15.45 -19.54
N GLU A 325 0.48 -15.76 -19.77
CA GLU A 325 1.51 -15.77 -18.73
C GLU A 325 1.69 -14.39 -18.09
N LEU A 326 1.82 -13.32 -18.88
CA LEU A 326 1.94 -11.96 -18.35
C LEU A 326 0.72 -11.51 -17.56
N ALA A 327 -0.49 -11.92 -17.94
CA ALA A 327 -1.70 -11.62 -17.17
C ALA A 327 -1.64 -12.21 -15.75
N ILE A 328 -0.98 -13.36 -15.56
CA ILE A 328 -0.72 -13.93 -14.24
C ILE A 328 0.25 -13.01 -13.46
N GLY A 329 1.33 -12.57 -14.11
CA GLY A 329 2.30 -11.65 -13.51
C GLY A 329 1.70 -10.32 -13.06
N PHE A 330 0.88 -9.68 -13.89
CA PHE A 330 0.20 -8.42 -13.56
C PHE A 330 -0.77 -8.58 -12.37
N ARG A 331 -1.51 -9.69 -12.33
CA ARG A 331 -2.41 -9.99 -11.22
C ARG A 331 -1.64 -10.18 -9.91
N PHE A 332 -0.52 -10.90 -9.96
CA PHE A 332 0.36 -11.05 -8.81
C PHE A 332 0.92 -9.70 -8.34
N LEU A 333 1.39 -8.87 -9.27
CA LEU A 333 1.90 -7.53 -8.95
C LEU A 333 0.83 -6.67 -8.26
N ARG A 334 -0.40 -6.68 -8.77
CA ARG A 334 -1.53 -5.98 -8.14
C ARG A 334 -1.76 -6.48 -6.72
N ASN A 335 -1.85 -7.80 -6.52
CA ASN A 335 -2.05 -8.38 -5.20
C ASN A 335 -0.90 -8.06 -4.24
N PHE A 336 0.33 -8.08 -4.72
CA PHE A 336 1.49 -7.69 -3.92
C PHE A 336 1.41 -6.21 -3.49
N LEU A 337 1.07 -5.30 -4.41
CA LEU A 337 0.92 -3.88 -4.10
C LEU A 337 -0.22 -3.63 -3.10
N ASP A 338 -1.36 -4.30 -3.26
CA ASP A 338 -2.47 -4.26 -2.29
C ASP A 338 -2.01 -4.69 -0.89
N VAL A 339 -1.20 -5.74 -0.79
CA VAL A 339 -0.67 -6.25 0.49
C VAL A 339 0.31 -5.24 1.12
N MET A 340 1.20 -4.67 0.30
CA MET A 340 2.14 -3.63 0.77
C MET A 340 1.40 -2.39 1.27
N GLN A 341 0.29 -2.07 0.63
CA GLN A 341 -0.59 -1.01 1.08
C GLN A 341 -1.31 -1.39 2.37
N ASP A 342 -1.91 -2.58 2.49
CA ASP A 342 -2.57 -3.04 3.72
C ASP A 342 -1.62 -2.90 4.93
N ARG A 343 -0.33 -3.24 4.74
CA ARG A 343 0.74 -3.02 5.72
C ARG A 343 0.92 -1.52 6.03
N SER A 344 1.07 -0.71 4.99
CA SER A 344 1.33 0.72 5.11
C SER A 344 0.16 1.46 5.76
N THR A 345 -1.08 1.02 5.54
CA THR A 345 -2.30 1.67 6.05
C THR A 345 -2.83 1.00 7.32
N ARG A 346 -2.08 0.13 7.99
CA ARG A 346 -2.56 -0.52 9.24
C ARG A 346 -2.99 0.48 10.32
N PHE A 347 -2.41 1.68 10.32
CA PHE A 347 -2.80 2.77 11.24
C PHE A 347 -4.16 3.40 10.92
N CYS A 348 -4.72 3.13 9.75
CA CYS A 348 -6.07 3.54 9.36
C CYS A 348 -7.15 2.60 9.91
N ALA A 349 -6.80 1.46 10.47
CA ALA A 349 -7.77 0.51 11.00
C ALA A 349 -8.41 0.95 12.33
N CYS A 350 -7.89 2.01 12.95
CA CYS A 350 -8.22 2.44 14.31
C CYS A 350 -9.08 3.73 14.32
N GLN A 351 -9.96 3.88 13.33
CA GLN A 351 -10.83 5.05 13.17
C GLN A 351 -12.11 4.94 13.99
#